data_AF-A0A8I1JIL2-F1
#
_entry.id   AF-A0A8I1JIL2-F1
#
_cell.length_a   1.000
_cell.length_b   1.000
_cell.length_c   1.000
_cell.angle_alpha   90.00
_cell.angle_beta   90.00
_cell.angle_gamma   90.00
#
_symmetry.space_group_name_H-M   'P 1'
#
loop_
_entity.id
_entity.type
_entity.pdbx_description
1 polymer ?
#
loop_
_entity_poly.entity_id
_entity_poly.type
_entity_poly.pdbx_seq_one_letter_code
_entity_poly.pdbx_strand_id
1 'polypeptide(L)'
;MAIEESDLSSAEISALKWIRKGAGTEVSRIEEKASESMWGDVVPGMAVFKRLEKKGLCYQTLEDPILLDEEDGETFEFSSTMELTDEGLALVKRLG
;
A
#
# COMPACT_ATOMS: atom_id res chain seq x y z
N MET A 1 -14.95 -8.36 -13.45
CA MET A 1 -15.49 -7.01 -13.73
C MET A 1 -14.35 -6.05 -13.46
N ALA A 2 -13.97 -5.19 -14.41
CA ALA A 2 -12.87 -4.26 -14.18
C ALA A 2 -13.34 -3.14 -13.23
N ILE A 3 -12.52 -2.76 -12.25
CA ILE A 3 -12.82 -1.63 -11.36
C ILE A 3 -12.51 -0.33 -12.09
N GLU A 4 -13.46 0.59 -12.08
CA GLU A 4 -13.35 1.91 -12.69
C GLU A 4 -13.20 3.01 -11.64
N GLU A 5 -12.86 4.23 -12.07
CA GLU A 5 -12.71 5.39 -11.19
C GLU A 5 -13.97 5.66 -10.34
N SER A 6 -15.16 5.48 -10.92
CA SER A 6 -16.44 5.67 -10.24
C SER A 6 -16.69 4.73 -9.07
N ASP A 7 -15.96 3.61 -9.00
CA ASP A 7 -16.07 2.61 -7.94
C ASP A 7 -15.16 2.94 -6.73
N LEU A 8 -14.38 4.01 -6.83
CA LEU A 8 -13.43 4.45 -5.82
C LEU A 8 -13.89 5.73 -5.12
N SER A 9 -13.70 5.76 -3.81
CA SER A 9 -13.78 7.00 -3.04
C SER A 9 -12.54 7.87 -3.29
N SER A 10 -12.65 9.18 -3.00
CA SER A 10 -11.53 10.12 -3.09
C SER A 10 -10.32 9.66 -2.25
N ALA A 11 -10.55 9.10 -1.06
CA ALA A 11 -9.50 8.56 -0.21
C ALA A 11 -8.78 7.35 -0.85
N GLU A 12 -9.53 6.47 -1.52
CA GLU A 12 -8.95 5.33 -2.24
C GLU A 12 -8.13 5.77 -3.45
N ILE A 13 -8.61 6.77 -4.19
CA ILE A 13 -7.85 7.39 -5.29
C ILE A 13 -6.54 8.00 -4.76
N SER A 14 -6.61 8.76 -3.67
CA SER A 14 -5.41 9.34 -3.03
C SER A 14 -4.43 8.26 -2.57
N ALA A 15 -4.91 7.14 -2.01
CA ALA A 15 -4.07 6.02 -1.63
C ALA A 15 -3.38 5.33 -2.82
N LEU A 16 -4.08 5.12 -3.94
CA LEU A 16 -3.45 4.56 -5.14
C LEU A 16 -2.35 5.48 -5.68
N LYS A 17 -2.61 6.79 -5.73
CA LYS A 17 -1.62 7.78 -6.14
C LYS A 17 -0.43 7.83 -5.17
N TRP A 18 -0.68 7.67 -3.88
CA TRP A 18 0.35 7.59 -2.84
C TRP A 18 1.31 6.42 -3.08
N ILE A 19 0.78 5.20 -3.25
CA ILE A 19 1.60 4.00 -3.52
C ILE A 19 2.42 4.20 -4.80
N ARG A 20 1.79 4.71 -5.87
CA ARG A 20 2.48 4.99 -7.14
C ARG A 20 3.64 5.97 -6.97
N LYS A 21 3.44 7.06 -6.23
CA LYS A 21 4.46 8.10 -6.01
C LYS A 21 5.67 7.56 -5.23
N GLY A 22 5.42 6.67 -4.27
CA GLY A 22 6.47 6.02 -3.47
C GLY A 22 7.12 4.80 -4.12
N ALA A 23 6.61 4.33 -5.28
CA ALA A 23 6.92 3.02 -5.83
C ALA A 23 6.70 1.88 -4.81
N GLY A 24 5.62 1.99 -4.05
CA GLY A 24 5.36 1.21 -2.84
C GLY A 24 5.22 2.11 -1.61
N THR A 25 4.70 1.58 -0.51
CA THR A 25 4.77 2.26 0.79
C THR A 25 5.00 1.24 1.90
N GLU A 26 5.93 1.51 2.80
CA GLU A 26 6.19 0.62 3.95
C GLU A 26 4.97 0.59 4.87
N VAL A 27 4.48 -0.61 5.23
CA VAL A 27 3.27 -0.80 6.03
C VAL A 27 3.41 -0.16 7.41
N SER A 28 4.59 -0.23 7.99
CA SER A 28 4.95 0.38 9.29
C SER A 28 4.80 1.91 9.32
N ARG A 29 4.80 2.57 8.15
CA ARG A 29 4.64 4.02 8.00
C ARG A 29 3.20 4.46 7.75
N ILE A 30 2.29 3.51 7.56
CA ILE A 30 0.88 3.80 7.33
C ILE A 30 0.20 3.96 8.69
N GLU A 31 -0.27 5.17 8.99
CA GLU A 31 -1.04 5.42 10.21
C GLU A 31 -2.39 4.68 10.17
N GLU A 32 -2.93 4.32 11.35
CA GLU A 32 -4.24 3.66 11.42
C GLU A 32 -5.37 4.51 10.83
N LYS A 33 -5.33 5.82 11.12
CA LYS A 33 -6.33 6.79 10.72
C LYS A 33 -5.76 7.69 9.63
N ALA A 34 -6.64 8.23 8.80
CA ALA A 34 -6.24 9.27 7.87
C ALA A 34 -5.77 10.50 8.65
N SER A 35 -4.70 11.13 8.17
CA SER A 35 -4.13 12.33 8.76
C SER A 35 -3.82 13.34 7.66
N GLU A 36 -3.37 14.52 8.08
CA GLU A 36 -2.97 15.60 7.18
C GLU A 36 -1.46 15.81 7.32
N SER A 37 -0.76 15.85 6.19
CA SER A 37 0.66 16.14 6.16
C SER A 37 0.93 17.60 6.54
N MET A 38 2.18 17.91 6.88
CA MET A 38 2.62 19.29 7.13
C MET A 38 2.45 20.26 5.95
N TRP A 39 2.15 19.74 4.74
CA TRP A 39 1.85 20.51 3.54
C TRP A 39 0.34 20.59 3.22
N GLY A 40 -0.52 20.06 4.09
CA GLY A 40 -1.96 20.02 3.90
C GLY A 40 -2.47 18.85 3.04
N ASP A 41 -1.59 17.90 2.69
CA ASP A 41 -2.01 16.73 1.90
C ASP A 41 -2.68 15.69 2.80
N VAL A 42 -3.80 15.12 2.35
CA VAL A 42 -4.45 14.01 3.06
C VAL A 42 -3.61 12.74 2.91
N VAL A 43 -3.12 12.22 4.03
CA VAL A 43 -2.43 10.93 4.14
C VAL A 43 -3.50 9.86 4.42
N PRO A 44 -3.67 8.86 3.54
CA PRO A 44 -4.65 7.80 3.76
C PRO A 44 -4.23 6.92 4.94
N GLY A 45 -5.20 6.52 5.76
CA GLY A 45 -4.98 5.54 6.83
C GLY A 45 -5.11 4.09 6.37
N MET A 46 -4.67 3.15 7.21
CA MET A 46 -4.61 1.71 6.94
C MET A 46 -5.93 1.11 6.43
N ALA A 47 -7.07 1.56 6.95
CA ALA A 47 -8.38 1.05 6.53
C ALA A 47 -8.68 1.31 5.05
N VAL A 48 -8.07 2.31 4.42
CA VAL A 48 -8.18 2.57 2.98
C VAL A 48 -7.38 1.54 2.19
N PHE A 49 -6.13 1.27 2.59
CA PHE A 49 -5.27 0.29 1.94
C PHE A 49 -5.88 -1.12 1.99
N LYS A 50 -6.42 -1.54 3.15
CA LYS A 50 -7.10 -2.84 3.26
C LYS A 50 -8.34 -2.96 2.38
N ARG A 51 -9.03 -1.85 2.06
CA ARG A 51 -10.16 -1.86 1.12
C ARG A 51 -9.69 -2.01 -0.32
N LEU A 52 -8.60 -1.32 -0.69
CA LEU A 52 -7.97 -1.47 -2.00
C LEU A 52 -7.42 -2.87 -2.23
N GLU A 53 -6.84 -3.48 -1.19
CA GLU A 53 -6.38 -4.88 -1.22
C GLU A 53 -7.54 -5.84 -1.47
N LYS A 54 -8.66 -5.69 -0.74
CA LYS A 54 -9.89 -6.46 -0.99
C LYS A 54 -10.47 -6.26 -2.39
N LYS A 55 -10.19 -5.12 -3.01
CA LYS A 55 -10.56 -4.79 -4.38
C LYS A 55 -9.57 -5.33 -5.43
N GLY A 56 -8.46 -5.94 -5.01
CA GLY A 56 -7.43 -6.48 -5.91
C GLY A 56 -6.54 -5.41 -6.54
N LEU A 57 -6.53 -4.19 -6.01
CA LEU A 57 -5.78 -3.06 -6.61
C LEU A 57 -4.39 -2.88 -6.00
N CYS A 58 -4.15 -3.46 -4.82
CA CYS A 58 -2.85 -3.52 -4.19
C CYS A 58 -2.71 -4.81 -3.39
N TYR A 59 -1.50 -5.11 -2.94
CA TYR A 59 -1.19 -6.22 -2.06
C TYR A 59 -0.12 -5.81 -1.05
N GLN A 60 -0.13 -6.44 0.12
CA GLN A 60 0.97 -6.37 1.07
C GLN A 60 2.02 -7.43 0.71
N THR A 61 3.29 -7.04 0.58
CA THR A 61 4.39 -8.01 0.49
C THR A 61 4.54 -8.71 1.84
N LEU A 62 4.64 -10.03 1.79
CA LEU A 62 4.93 -10.87 2.94
C LEU A 62 6.15 -11.70 2.54
N GLU A 63 7.24 -11.53 3.27
CA GLU A 63 8.44 -12.34 3.13
C GLU A 63 8.68 -13.08 4.44
N ASP A 64 9.02 -14.36 4.33
CA ASP A 64 9.39 -15.16 5.49
C ASP A 64 10.73 -14.66 6.05
N PRO A 65 10.88 -14.59 7.39
CA PRO A 65 12.16 -14.26 7.99
C PRO A 65 13.24 -15.24 7.53
N ILE A 66 14.41 -14.72 7.19
CA ILE A 66 15.56 -15.56 6.85
C ILE A 66 16.40 -15.82 8.10
N LEU A 67 16.77 -17.08 8.33
CA LEU A 67 17.76 -17.44 9.34
C LEU A 67 19.14 -16.97 8.87
N LEU A 68 19.77 -16.11 9.67
CA LEU A 68 21.13 -15.63 9.43
C LEU A 68 22.17 -16.58 10.03
N ASP A 69 21.84 -17.19 11.18
CA ASP A 69 22.68 -18.17 11.87
C ASP A 69 21.80 -19.28 12.46
N GLU A 70 22.07 -20.54 12.08
CA GLU A 70 21.33 -21.72 12.54
C GLU A 70 21.69 -22.15 13.98
N GLU A 71 22.87 -21.79 14.49
CA GLU A 71 23.30 -22.14 15.85
C GLU A 71 22.74 -21.16 16.89
N ASP A 72 22.69 -19.87 16.55
CA ASP A 72 22.26 -18.80 17.46
C ASP A 72 20.79 -18.41 17.29
N GLY A 73 20.16 -18.85 16.19
CA GLY A 73 18.75 -18.59 15.88
C GLY A 73 18.44 -17.14 15.48
N GLU A 74 19.45 -16.39 15.03
CA GLU A 74 19.26 -15.01 14.56
C GLU A 74 18.48 -14.97 13.24
N THR A 75 17.45 -14.13 13.17
CA THR A 75 16.59 -13.97 11.99
C THR A 75 16.57 -12.53 11.49
N PHE A 76 16.53 -12.36 10.18
CA PHE A 76 16.25 -11.07 9.53
C PHE A 76 14.82 -11.03 9.02
N GLU A 77 14.03 -10.07 9.50
CA GLU A 77 12.67 -9.80 9.03
C GLU A 77 12.66 -8.66 8.02
N PHE A 78 12.06 -8.89 6.85
CA PHE A 78 11.87 -7.84 5.85
C PHE A 78 10.67 -6.95 6.21
N SER A 79 10.85 -5.63 6.09
CA SER A 79 9.73 -4.69 6.22
C SER A 79 8.72 -4.91 5.09
N SER A 80 7.48 -5.26 5.46
CA SER A 80 6.39 -5.35 4.48
C SER A 80 6.05 -3.99 3.85
N THR A 81 5.70 -4.05 2.57
CA THR A 81 5.31 -2.91 1.72
C THR A 81 3.92 -3.14 1.14
N MET A 82 3.15 -2.08 0.96
CA MET A 82 1.98 -2.09 0.08
C MET A 82 2.42 -1.75 -1.34
N GLU A 83 2.08 -2.60 -2.29
CA GLU A 83 2.43 -2.45 -3.70
C GLU A 83 1.18 -2.52 -4.60
N LEU A 84 1.23 -1.89 -5.76
CA LEU A 84 0.14 -1.94 -6.73
C LEU A 84 0.17 -3.26 -7.49
N THR A 85 -1.00 -3.85 -7.71
CA THR A 85 -1.14 -4.90 -8.74
C THR A 85 -1.01 -4.28 -10.13
N ASP A 86 -0.85 -5.12 -11.17
CA ASP A 86 -0.88 -4.65 -12.56
C ASP A 86 -2.17 -3.86 -12.88
N GLU A 87 -3.28 -4.33 -12.33
CA GLU A 87 -4.60 -3.70 -12.47
C GLU A 87 -4.68 -2.36 -11.74
N GLY A 88 -4.18 -2.30 -10.50
CA GLY A 88 -4.07 -1.06 -9.73
C GLY A 88 -3.15 -0.03 -10.40
N LEU A 89 -2.03 -0.48 -10.97
CA LEU A 89 -1.09 0.34 -11.72
C LEU A 89 -1.71 0.88 -13.01
N ALA A 90 -2.42 0.03 -13.75
CA ALA A 90 -3.14 0.45 -14.95
C ALA A 90 -4.23 1.47 -14.63
N LEU A 91 -4.97 1.27 -13.54
CA LEU A 91 -6.02 2.20 -13.10
C LEU A 91 -5.44 3.54 -12.68
N VAL A 92 -4.43 3.58 -11.80
CA VAL A 92 -3.84 4.85 -11.34
C VAL A 92 -3.19 5.65 -12.46
N LYS A 93 -2.69 5.00 -13.51
CA LYS A 93 -2.19 5.69 -14.72
C LYS A 93 -3.29 6.42 -15.48
N ARG A 94 -4.53 5.92 -15.47
CA ARG A 94 -5.69 6.58 -16.09
C ARG A 94 -6.20 7.77 -15.26
N LEU A 95 -6.02 7.71 -13.93
CA LEU A 95 -6.46 8.74 -12.97
C LEU A 95 -5.60 10.03 -12.99
N GLY A 96 -4.52 10.08 -13.78
CA GLY A 96 -3.52 11.15 -13.75
C GLY A 96 -2.52 10.96 -12.63
#